data_AF-A0ABD3HN40-F1
#
_entry.id   AF-A0ABD3HN40-F1
#
_cell.length_a   1.000
_cell.length_b   1.000
_cell.length_c   1.000
_cell.angle_alpha   90.00
_cell.angle_beta   90.00
_cell.angle_gamma   90.00
#
_symmetry.space_group_name_H-M   'P 1'
#
loop_
_entity.id
_entity.type
_entity.pdbx_description
1 polymer ?
#
loop_
_entity_poly.entity_id
_entity_poly.type
_entity_poly.pdbx_seq_one_letter_code
_entity_poly.pdbx_strand_id
1 'polypeptide(L)'
;MGSFASPIAAAFARQRNSTSSLALTSSSGNAQPADDSLMEQEATPGHEGLESQAPRYEFLTDGAATCGTDYAEKHLTSIVVWDVQVSEFRLNSGKVHRGFQSGILDENLQENVDETHFVINMDNGRTLGFRGDRNIKYADVVSGGVSMTMVVKVTGGRSAKICSPLMIFQNDNCSYPIRGVPDNIPGVSYRTTRKSFMTNACLLEYYNEKRASWADPSGGTKIQWLDNVSSHNMMPETEEALKNIRTEVPYLPTNSTHLTQPCDTFVISKIKDAWTKLWEEHKVNLILHNEWQGDGDPGTSGLLKNPGKTFFLNLVAKAVAEVNQQKTKAIGLPGEEGYVPPMTFARKAMIMCGLSLNTDGRWTESQLCVGLQNIIS
;
A
#
# COMPACT_ATOMS: atom_id res chain seq x y z
N MET A 1 66.32 1.21 3.32
CA MET A 1 67.26 0.08 3.39
C MET A 1 67.49 -0.23 4.85
N GLY A 2 67.07 -1.41 5.30
CA GLY A 2 67.06 -1.82 6.70
C GLY A 2 66.13 -3.03 6.86
N SER A 3 66.66 -4.20 6.52
CA SER A 3 66.04 -5.53 6.66
C SER A 3 66.47 -6.13 8.00
N PHE A 4 65.55 -6.72 8.76
CA PHE A 4 65.73 -7.91 9.62
C PHE A 4 64.31 -8.40 10.01
N ALA A 5 63.81 -9.44 9.35
CA ALA A 5 63.78 -10.83 9.82
C ALA A 5 62.70 -11.13 10.91
N SER A 6 61.62 -11.78 10.46
CA SER A 6 60.81 -12.73 11.26
C SER A 6 61.60 -14.05 11.41
N PRO A 7 61.36 -14.95 12.40
CA PRO A 7 60.34 -15.99 12.22
C PRO A 7 59.76 -16.64 13.51
N ILE A 8 58.89 -17.65 13.29
CA ILE A 8 58.53 -18.83 14.13
C ILE A 8 57.12 -18.72 14.76
N ALA A 9 56.06 -19.29 14.17
CA ALA A 9 55.67 -20.71 13.93
C ALA A 9 54.86 -21.30 15.12
N ALA A 10 53.61 -21.70 14.90
CA ALA A 10 53.12 -23.10 14.75
C ALA A 10 53.01 -23.83 16.12
N ALA A 11 52.05 -24.69 16.47
CA ALA A 11 50.87 -25.32 15.88
C ALA A 11 50.19 -26.12 17.03
N PHE A 12 49.20 -26.96 16.68
CA PHE A 12 48.43 -27.97 17.47
C PHE A 12 47.05 -27.49 17.96
N ALA A 13 45.91 -27.80 17.34
CA ALA A 13 45.35 -29.01 16.69
C ALA A 13 44.69 -30.02 17.64
N ARG A 14 43.39 -30.26 17.35
CA ARG A 14 42.53 -31.44 17.64
C ARG A 14 42.04 -31.57 19.10
N GLN A 15 40.80 -31.98 19.39
CA GLN A 15 39.96 -32.96 18.70
C GLN A 15 38.50 -32.94 19.22
N ARG A 16 37.50 -33.08 18.32
CA ARG A 16 36.29 -33.97 18.32
C ARG A 16 35.37 -33.98 19.57
N ASN A 17 34.06 -34.20 19.54
CA ASN A 17 33.08 -34.75 18.59
C ASN A 17 31.69 -34.39 19.19
N SER A 18 30.68 -34.09 18.38
CA SER A 18 29.40 -34.80 18.52
C SER A 18 28.65 -34.80 17.19
N THR A 19 28.27 -36.02 16.83
CA THR A 19 27.53 -36.44 15.65
C THR A 19 26.03 -36.36 15.92
N SER A 20 25.27 -35.89 14.94
CA SER A 20 23.93 -36.42 14.67
C SER A 20 23.63 -36.29 13.18
N SER A 21 23.70 -37.42 12.51
CA SER A 21 23.19 -37.68 11.17
C SER A 21 21.67 -37.51 11.12
N LEU A 22 21.12 -37.09 10.00
CA LEU A 22 19.96 -37.76 9.40
C LEU A 22 19.84 -37.40 7.91
N ALA A 23 19.32 -38.37 7.19
CA ALA A 23 19.57 -38.66 5.79
C ALA A 23 18.76 -37.80 4.82
N LEU A 24 19.37 -37.58 3.66
CA LEU A 24 18.70 -37.28 2.40
C LEU A 24 17.78 -38.44 2.02
N THR A 25 16.49 -38.16 1.86
CA THR A 25 15.59 -38.98 1.05
C THR A 25 15.04 -38.13 -0.08
N SER A 26 15.46 -38.49 -1.29
CA SER A 26 14.84 -38.08 -2.55
C SER A 26 13.50 -38.79 -2.71
N SER A 27 12.40 -38.05 -2.87
CA SER A 27 11.17 -38.59 -3.44
C SER A 27 10.77 -37.79 -4.67
N SER A 28 10.94 -38.45 -5.80
CA SER A 28 10.28 -38.18 -7.07
C SER A 28 8.76 -38.23 -6.91
N GLY A 29 8.08 -37.13 -7.22
CA GLY A 29 6.63 -37.05 -7.32
C GLY A 29 6.22 -36.53 -8.69
N ASN A 30 5.62 -37.40 -9.50
CA ASN A 30 5.08 -37.15 -10.83
C ASN A 30 4.11 -35.96 -10.85
N ALA A 31 4.34 -35.02 -11.76
CA ALA A 31 3.31 -34.10 -12.25
C ALA A 31 2.58 -34.76 -13.44
N GLN A 32 1.27 -34.89 -13.35
CA GLN A 32 0.39 -35.04 -14.52
C GLN A 32 -0.24 -33.68 -14.86
N PRO A 33 -0.47 -33.38 -16.15
CA PRO A 33 -0.85 -32.06 -16.61
C PRO A 33 -2.35 -31.80 -16.41
N ALA A 34 -2.69 -30.57 -16.02
CA ALA A 34 -4.06 -30.07 -16.09
C ALA A 34 -4.36 -29.68 -17.55
N ASP A 35 -5.51 -30.15 -18.01
CA ASP A 35 -6.07 -30.02 -19.36
C ASP A 35 -6.72 -28.64 -19.54
N ASP A 36 -6.34 -27.95 -20.62
CA ASP A 36 -6.94 -26.71 -21.10
C ASP A 36 -8.15 -27.07 -21.97
N SER A 37 -9.37 -26.69 -21.55
CA SER A 37 -10.47 -26.54 -22.50
C SER A 37 -11.34 -25.32 -22.19
N LEU A 38 -11.32 -24.43 -23.17
CA LEU A 38 -12.21 -23.29 -23.40
C LEU A 38 -13.67 -23.74 -23.52
N MET A 39 -14.61 -22.97 -22.97
CA MET A 39 -15.93 -22.76 -23.57
C MET A 39 -16.48 -21.38 -23.17
N GLU A 40 -16.55 -20.49 -24.16
CA GLU A 40 -17.43 -19.33 -24.19
C GLU A 40 -18.89 -19.79 -24.33
N GLN A 41 -19.85 -19.09 -23.70
CA GLN A 41 -21.21 -18.96 -24.21
C GLN A 41 -21.96 -17.75 -23.56
N GLU A 42 -22.19 -16.72 -24.39
CA GLU A 42 -23.30 -15.74 -24.32
C GLU A 42 -24.62 -16.42 -24.76
N ALA A 43 -25.88 -16.02 -24.51
CA ALA A 43 -26.57 -14.94 -23.78
C ALA A 43 -28.11 -15.27 -23.64
N THR A 44 -28.76 -14.81 -22.55
CA THR A 44 -30.15 -14.25 -22.36
C THR A 44 -31.44 -14.92 -22.93
N PRO A 45 -32.68 -14.46 -22.61
CA PRO A 45 -33.31 -14.11 -21.32
C PRO A 45 -34.71 -14.76 -21.12
N GLY A 46 -35.26 -14.74 -19.90
CA GLY A 46 -36.65 -15.17 -19.61
C GLY A 46 -37.25 -14.41 -18.43
N HIS A 47 -38.45 -13.88 -18.64
CA HIS A 47 -39.20 -12.92 -17.81
C HIS A 47 -40.27 -13.62 -16.93
N GLU A 48 -40.77 -12.88 -15.92
CA GLU A 48 -41.94 -13.13 -15.04
C GLU A 48 -41.71 -14.03 -13.81
N GLY A 49 -42.12 -13.75 -12.58
CA GLY A 49 -42.86 -12.65 -11.93
C GLY A 49 -43.14 -13.02 -10.45
N LEU A 50 -43.26 -12.01 -9.59
CA LEU A 50 -43.98 -11.94 -8.29
C LEU A 50 -43.85 -13.07 -7.25
N GLU A 51 -43.23 -12.78 -6.09
CA GLU A 51 -43.94 -12.61 -4.80
C GLU A 51 -42.96 -12.39 -3.62
N SER A 52 -43.37 -11.50 -2.72
CA SER A 52 -42.71 -11.21 -1.46
C SER A 52 -42.81 -12.39 -0.48
N GLN A 53 -41.70 -12.80 0.13
CA GLN A 53 -41.72 -13.41 1.46
C GLN A 53 -40.33 -13.32 2.09
N ALA A 54 -40.22 -12.58 3.19
CA ALA A 54 -39.06 -12.60 4.07
C ALA A 54 -38.95 -14.00 4.71
N PRO A 55 -37.76 -14.61 4.83
CA PRO A 55 -37.63 -15.89 5.49
C PRO A 55 -37.81 -15.71 7.01
N ARG A 56 -38.90 -16.26 7.54
CA ARG A 56 -39.03 -16.58 8.98
C ARG A 56 -38.11 -17.77 9.27
N TYR A 57 -37.08 -17.55 10.07
CA TYR A 57 -36.30 -18.64 10.67
C TYR A 57 -37.03 -19.11 11.95
N GLU A 58 -37.67 -20.28 11.89
CA GLU A 58 -38.14 -20.99 13.09
C GLU A 58 -36.99 -21.84 13.65
N PHE A 59 -36.65 -21.61 14.91
CA PHE A 59 -35.68 -22.41 15.65
C PHE A 59 -36.34 -23.72 16.12
N LEU A 60 -35.89 -24.85 15.57
CA LEU A 60 -36.08 -26.16 16.19
C LEU A 60 -34.96 -26.36 17.21
N THR A 61 -35.29 -26.21 18.50
CA THR A 61 -34.41 -26.66 19.59
C THR A 61 -34.78 -28.09 19.96
N ASP A 62 -33.85 -29.02 19.74
CA ASP A 62 -33.67 -30.15 20.66
C ASP A 62 -32.30 -30.81 20.46
N GLY A 63 -31.58 -31.01 21.57
CA GLY A 63 -30.50 -32.00 21.66
C GLY A 63 -29.07 -31.50 21.87
N ALA A 64 -28.67 -31.41 23.15
CA ALA A 64 -27.33 -31.70 23.69
C ALA A 64 -26.12 -30.77 23.38
N ALA A 65 -25.82 -29.93 24.39
CA ALA A 65 -24.54 -29.79 25.09
C ALA A 65 -23.24 -29.44 24.33
N THR A 66 -22.75 -28.22 24.62
CA THR A 66 -21.34 -27.83 24.81
C THR A 66 -20.38 -27.91 23.61
N CYS A 67 -20.79 -27.37 22.46
CA CYS A 67 -19.86 -26.96 21.38
C CYS A 67 -20.43 -25.77 20.55
N GLY A 68 -21.28 -24.92 21.15
CA GLY A 68 -22.04 -23.89 20.44
C GLY A 68 -21.80 -22.44 20.88
N THR A 69 -21.17 -22.22 22.04
CA THR A 69 -20.98 -20.87 22.58
C THR A 69 -19.92 -20.10 21.79
N ASP A 70 -18.83 -20.76 21.42
CA ASP A 70 -17.70 -20.10 20.74
C ASP A 70 -18.01 -19.73 19.27
N TYR A 71 -18.94 -20.44 18.61
CA TYR A 71 -19.39 -20.12 17.25
C TYR A 71 -20.47 -19.03 17.26
N ALA A 72 -21.46 -19.13 18.16
CA ALA A 72 -22.48 -18.10 18.32
C ALA A 72 -21.87 -16.77 18.79
N GLU A 73 -20.89 -16.79 19.69
CA GLU A 73 -20.23 -15.59 20.20
C GLU A 73 -19.33 -14.94 19.15
N LYS A 74 -18.61 -15.71 18.31
CA LYS A 74 -17.87 -15.19 17.14
C LYS A 74 -18.79 -14.59 16.07
N HIS A 75 -19.94 -15.23 15.80
CA HIS A 75 -20.91 -14.69 14.86
C HIS A 75 -21.61 -13.44 15.39
N LEU A 76 -22.03 -13.43 16.66
CA LEU A 76 -22.64 -12.27 17.31
C LEU A 76 -21.65 -11.11 17.41
N THR A 77 -20.39 -11.36 17.78
CA THR A 77 -19.36 -10.30 17.77
C THR A 77 -19.09 -9.79 16.36
N SER A 78 -19.03 -10.66 15.34
CA SER A 78 -18.87 -10.20 13.95
C SER A 78 -20.04 -9.34 13.46
N ILE A 79 -21.28 -9.71 13.81
CA ILE A 79 -22.50 -8.98 13.44
C ILE A 79 -22.53 -7.62 14.16
N VAL A 80 -22.28 -7.59 15.47
CA VAL A 80 -22.27 -6.35 16.26
C VAL A 80 -21.15 -5.41 15.79
N VAL A 81 -19.97 -5.94 15.45
CA VAL A 81 -18.85 -5.16 14.91
C VAL A 81 -19.22 -4.57 13.54
N TRP A 82 -19.88 -5.33 12.68
CA TRP A 82 -20.36 -4.85 11.39
C TRP A 82 -21.43 -3.75 11.55
N ASP A 83 -22.41 -3.94 12.41
CA ASP A 83 -23.48 -2.94 12.65
C ASP A 83 -22.92 -1.62 13.21
N VAL A 84 -21.96 -1.69 14.14
CA VAL A 84 -21.29 -0.50 14.67
C VAL A 84 -20.52 0.22 13.56
N GLN A 85 -19.73 -0.48 12.75
CA GLN A 85 -18.97 0.12 11.65
C GLN A 85 -19.86 0.76 10.59
N VAL A 86 -20.95 0.09 10.22
CA VAL A 86 -21.95 0.62 9.29
C VAL A 86 -22.58 1.90 9.85
N SER A 87 -22.91 1.92 11.13
CA SER A 87 -23.49 3.10 11.78
C SER A 87 -22.52 4.28 11.84
N GLU A 88 -21.26 4.05 12.21
CA GLU A 88 -20.21 5.07 12.22
C GLU A 88 -19.97 5.64 10.82
N PHE A 89 -19.94 4.76 9.81
CA PHE A 89 -19.79 5.17 8.43
C PHE A 89 -20.96 6.02 7.95
N ARG A 90 -22.22 5.62 8.21
CA ARG A 90 -23.42 6.41 7.86
C ARG A 90 -23.38 7.79 8.51
N LEU A 91 -23.01 7.86 9.79
CA LEU A 91 -22.86 9.13 10.51
C LEU A 91 -21.77 10.01 9.90
N ASN A 92 -20.60 9.46 9.59
CA ASN A 92 -19.49 10.20 9.02
C ASN A 92 -19.82 10.70 7.60
N SER A 93 -20.33 9.81 6.75
CA SER A 93 -20.77 10.16 5.39
C SER A 93 -21.85 11.23 5.39
N GLY A 94 -22.81 11.14 6.33
CA GLY A 94 -23.81 12.19 6.51
C GLY A 94 -23.22 13.54 6.92
N LYS A 95 -22.17 13.57 7.75
CA LYS A 95 -21.45 14.81 8.11
C LYS A 95 -20.72 15.38 6.91
N VAL A 96 -20.01 14.55 6.15
CA VAL A 96 -19.28 14.97 4.94
C VAL A 96 -20.25 15.52 3.89
N HIS A 97 -21.35 14.81 3.64
CA HIS A 97 -22.40 15.26 2.72
C HIS A 97 -22.95 16.63 3.11
N ARG A 98 -23.41 16.81 4.37
CA ARG A 98 -23.90 18.10 4.85
C ARG A 98 -22.82 19.19 4.82
N GLY A 99 -21.57 18.82 5.07
CA GLY A 99 -20.43 19.73 5.00
C GLY A 99 -20.24 20.31 3.60
N PHE A 100 -20.31 19.47 2.57
CA PHE A 100 -20.28 19.93 1.18
C PHE A 100 -21.54 20.74 0.80
N GLN A 101 -22.74 20.28 1.17
CA GLN A 101 -24.00 20.98 0.87
C GLN A 101 -24.06 22.38 1.48
N SER A 102 -23.56 22.53 2.71
CA SER A 102 -23.53 23.82 3.41
C SER A 102 -22.38 24.73 2.97
N GLY A 103 -21.43 24.22 2.17
CA GLY A 103 -20.22 24.94 1.79
C GLY A 103 -19.16 25.04 2.89
N ILE A 104 -19.34 24.35 4.02
CA ILE A 104 -18.34 24.27 5.09
C ILE A 104 -17.10 23.51 4.62
N LEU A 105 -17.30 22.43 3.84
CA LEU A 105 -16.21 21.68 3.22
C LEU A 105 -15.95 22.21 1.81
N ASP A 106 -14.72 22.67 1.59
CA ASP A 106 -14.17 22.90 0.26
C ASP A 106 -13.48 21.62 -0.23
N GLU A 107 -13.85 21.15 -1.42
CA GLU A 107 -13.24 19.95 -2.02
C GLU A 107 -11.73 20.13 -2.28
N ASN A 108 -11.26 21.35 -2.50
CA ASN A 108 -9.85 21.64 -2.77
C ASN A 108 -8.99 21.59 -1.50
N LEU A 109 -9.62 21.66 -0.32
CA LEU A 109 -8.96 21.60 0.98
C LEU A 109 -9.01 20.21 1.62
N GLN A 110 -9.61 19.22 0.95
CA GLN A 110 -9.59 17.82 1.41
C GLN A 110 -8.25 17.16 1.06
N GLU A 111 -7.69 16.38 1.97
CA GLU A 111 -6.55 15.50 1.74
C GLU A 111 -6.86 14.13 2.35
N ASN A 112 -6.30 13.05 1.80
CA ASN A 112 -6.27 11.76 2.47
C ASN A 112 -4.82 11.26 2.53
N VAL A 113 -4.44 10.69 3.66
CA VAL A 113 -3.12 10.14 3.91
C VAL A 113 -3.24 8.68 4.35
N ASP A 114 -2.26 7.87 3.96
CA ASP A 114 -2.14 6.47 4.40
C ASP A 114 -0.70 5.98 4.25
N GLU A 115 -0.37 4.90 4.96
CA GLU A 115 0.91 4.22 4.88
C GLU A 115 0.81 2.87 4.19
N THR A 116 1.82 2.54 3.38
CA THR A 116 1.96 1.19 2.85
C THR A 116 3.38 0.66 2.99
N HIS A 117 3.45 -0.59 3.41
CA HIS A 117 4.71 -1.28 3.64
C HIS A 117 5.20 -1.99 2.37
N PHE A 118 6.50 -1.89 2.12
CA PHE A 118 7.22 -2.62 1.09
C PHE A 118 8.32 -3.46 1.73
N VAL A 119 8.46 -4.68 1.24
CA VAL A 119 9.60 -5.55 1.54
C VAL A 119 10.44 -5.63 0.27
N ILE A 120 11.74 -5.30 0.34
CA ILE A 120 12.66 -5.34 -0.82
C ILE A 120 12.85 -6.79 -1.32
N ASN A 121 12.33 -7.78 -0.61
CA ASN A 121 12.25 -9.18 -1.03
C ASN A 121 11.00 -9.41 -1.88
N MET A 122 10.91 -8.73 -3.02
CA MET A 122 9.91 -9.12 -4.02
C MET A 122 10.43 -10.34 -4.78
N ASP A 123 10.58 -11.46 -4.05
CA ASP A 123 10.47 -12.77 -4.66
C ASP A 123 9.02 -12.85 -5.18
N ASN A 124 8.87 -12.71 -6.48
CA ASN A 124 7.57 -12.80 -7.12
C ASN A 124 7.20 -14.28 -7.41
N GLY A 125 7.99 -15.22 -6.89
CA GLY A 125 7.88 -16.65 -7.14
C GLY A 125 8.23 -17.04 -8.58
N ARG A 126 8.77 -16.11 -9.37
CA ARG A 126 9.07 -16.31 -10.79
C ARG A 126 10.57 -16.35 -11.01
N THR A 127 10.97 -17.36 -11.77
CA THR A 127 12.34 -17.46 -12.27
C THR A 127 12.47 -16.68 -13.58
N LEU A 128 13.60 -16.00 -13.76
CA LEU A 128 13.95 -15.33 -15.00
C LEU A 128 15.07 -16.11 -15.69
N GLY A 129 14.84 -16.50 -16.94
CA GLY A 129 15.82 -17.16 -17.78
C GLY A 129 15.63 -16.76 -19.23
N PHE A 130 16.72 -16.62 -19.97
CA PHE A 130 16.65 -16.41 -21.41
C PHE A 130 16.42 -17.74 -22.12
N ARG A 131 15.76 -17.67 -23.28
CA ARG A 131 15.55 -18.86 -24.12
C ARG A 131 16.90 -19.44 -24.53
N GLY A 132 17.21 -20.65 -24.05
CA GLY A 132 18.47 -21.35 -24.30
C GLY A 132 19.41 -21.42 -23.09
N ASP A 133 19.07 -20.78 -21.97
CA ASP A 133 19.84 -20.89 -20.74
C ASP A 133 19.79 -22.32 -20.19
N ARG A 134 20.97 -22.88 -19.91
CA ARG A 134 21.10 -24.20 -19.28
C ARG A 134 20.82 -24.17 -17.78
N ASN A 135 20.92 -22.98 -17.17
CA ASN A 135 20.72 -22.73 -15.76
C ASN A 135 19.71 -21.59 -15.59
N ILE A 136 18.57 -21.90 -14.97
CA ILE A 136 17.58 -20.90 -14.57
C ILE A 136 18.10 -20.20 -13.31
N LYS A 137 18.23 -18.88 -13.33
CA LYS A 137 18.65 -18.11 -12.16
C LYS A 137 17.41 -17.58 -11.42
N TYR A 138 17.40 -17.73 -10.10
CA TYR A 138 16.42 -17.05 -9.27
C TYR A 138 16.74 -15.56 -9.31
N ALA A 139 15.84 -14.72 -9.81
CA ALA A 139 16.04 -13.27 -9.79
C ALA A 139 15.62 -12.68 -8.44
N ASP A 140 16.07 -13.34 -7.37
CA ASP A 140 15.96 -12.79 -6.03
C ASP A 140 17.00 -11.70 -5.85
N VAL A 141 16.60 -10.63 -5.20
CA VAL A 141 17.53 -9.63 -4.69
C VAL A 141 17.71 -9.95 -3.23
N VAL A 142 18.95 -9.95 -2.71
CA VAL A 142 19.15 -9.96 -1.26
C VAL A 142 18.60 -8.67 -0.70
N SER A 143 17.35 -8.72 -0.28
CA SER A 143 16.79 -7.65 0.54
C SER A 143 17.34 -7.67 1.96
N GLY A 144 17.88 -8.81 2.41
CA GLY A 144 18.20 -9.03 3.82
C GLY A 144 17.01 -8.75 4.75
N GLY A 145 15.77 -8.75 4.23
CA GLY A 145 14.58 -8.36 4.99
C GLY A 145 14.49 -6.87 5.34
N VAL A 146 15.23 -5.98 4.66
CA VAL A 146 15.16 -4.54 4.93
C VAL A 146 13.80 -4.02 4.46
N SER A 147 13.00 -3.61 5.43
CA SER A 147 11.70 -3.04 5.21
C SER A 147 11.75 -1.55 4.91
N MET A 148 10.77 -1.08 4.15
CA MET A 148 10.52 0.35 3.95
C MET A 148 9.02 0.61 3.95
N THR A 149 8.61 1.76 4.48
CA THR A 149 7.22 2.21 4.41
C THR A 149 7.15 3.46 3.55
N MET A 150 6.10 3.59 2.76
CA MET A 150 5.78 4.79 2.02
C MET A 150 4.53 5.43 2.64
N VAL A 151 4.62 6.71 2.96
CA VAL A 151 3.47 7.54 3.31
C VAL A 151 2.97 8.20 2.04
N VAL A 152 1.70 7.97 1.70
CA VAL A 152 1.04 8.47 0.52
C VAL A 152 0.03 9.52 0.93
N LYS A 153 0.07 10.67 0.26
CA LYS A 153 -0.94 11.72 0.41
C LYS A 153 -1.60 12.01 -0.93
N VAL A 154 -2.92 12.07 -0.96
CA VAL A 154 -3.68 12.59 -2.09
C VAL A 154 -4.39 13.88 -1.74
N THR A 155 -4.39 14.84 -2.67
CA THR A 155 -5.18 16.08 -2.53
C THR A 155 -6.58 15.88 -3.11
N GLY A 156 -7.52 16.72 -2.66
CA GLY A 156 -8.85 16.86 -3.23
C GLY A 156 -8.89 17.84 -4.41
N GLY A 157 -10.11 18.21 -4.79
CA GLY A 157 -10.40 19.13 -5.88
C GLY A 157 -10.24 18.53 -7.28
N ARG A 158 -10.62 19.30 -8.31
CA ARG A 158 -10.59 18.85 -9.71
C ARG A 158 -9.20 18.44 -10.21
N SER A 159 -8.17 19.00 -9.61
CA SER A 159 -6.76 18.72 -9.91
C SER A 159 -6.12 17.76 -8.91
N ALA A 160 -6.92 17.00 -8.16
CA ALA A 160 -6.47 16.00 -7.20
C ALA A 160 -5.32 15.16 -7.75
N LYS A 161 -4.27 14.99 -6.95
CA LYS A 161 -3.07 14.25 -7.32
C LYS A 161 -2.43 13.61 -6.10
N ILE A 162 -1.55 12.66 -6.36
CA ILE A 162 -0.66 12.09 -5.38
C ILE A 162 0.48 13.09 -5.14
N CYS A 163 0.71 13.45 -3.89
CA CYS A 163 1.77 14.35 -3.47
C CYS A 163 3.13 13.64 -3.44
N SER A 164 4.20 14.40 -3.18
CA SER A 164 5.52 13.82 -2.90
C SER A 164 5.41 12.85 -1.72
N PRO A 165 5.67 11.54 -1.90
CA PRO A 165 5.63 10.58 -0.80
C PRO A 165 6.80 10.81 0.17
N LEU A 166 6.60 10.38 1.42
CA LEU A 166 7.66 10.21 2.39
C LEU A 166 8.04 8.73 2.46
N MET A 167 9.32 8.42 2.26
CA MET A 167 9.85 7.08 2.50
C MET A 167 10.38 6.97 3.93
N ILE A 168 10.04 5.89 4.63
CA ILE A 168 10.58 5.57 5.95
C ILE A 168 11.49 4.36 5.78
N PHE A 169 12.80 4.58 5.91
CA PHE A 169 13.78 3.50 5.82
C PHE A 169 14.09 2.89 7.18
N GLN A 170 14.29 1.58 7.19
CA GLN A 170 14.88 0.90 8.35
C GLN A 170 16.33 1.38 8.54
N ASN A 171 16.63 1.86 9.75
CA ASN A 171 17.97 2.28 10.17
C ASN A 171 18.10 2.13 11.70
N ASP A 172 19.01 1.27 12.17
CA ASP A 172 19.15 0.94 13.60
C ASP A 172 19.43 2.17 14.48
N ASN A 173 20.21 3.11 13.93
CA ASN A 173 20.58 4.34 14.61
C ASN A 173 19.52 5.45 14.51
N CYS A 174 18.43 5.23 13.75
CA CYS A 174 17.45 6.25 13.39
C CYS A 174 18.07 7.58 12.91
N SER A 175 19.28 7.53 12.33
CA SER A 175 20.00 8.74 11.95
C SER A 175 19.42 9.31 10.65
N TYR A 176 19.17 10.62 10.66
CA TYR A 176 18.82 11.41 9.48
C TYR A 176 19.75 12.63 9.38
N PRO A 177 20.38 12.90 8.22
CA PRO A 177 20.35 12.06 7.01
C PRO A 177 21.10 10.72 7.18
N ILE A 178 20.78 9.73 6.34
CA ILE A 178 21.57 8.49 6.25
C ILE A 178 22.86 8.80 5.50
N ARG A 179 24.01 8.40 6.05
CA ARG A 179 25.32 8.59 5.40
C ARG A 179 25.32 7.97 4.00
N GLY A 180 25.64 8.78 2.99
CA GLY A 180 25.69 8.36 1.59
C GLY A 180 24.34 8.29 0.88
N VAL A 181 23.23 8.66 1.53
CA VAL A 181 21.90 8.78 0.90
C VAL A 181 21.55 10.25 0.73
N PRO A 182 21.41 10.75 -0.50
CA PRO A 182 21.04 12.14 -0.76
C PRO A 182 19.61 12.41 -0.29
N ASP A 183 19.38 13.59 0.25
CA ASP A 183 18.05 14.06 0.68
C ASP A 183 17.49 15.17 -0.22
N ASN A 184 18.01 15.30 -1.44
CA ASN A 184 17.62 16.31 -2.42
C ASN A 184 17.00 15.70 -3.69
N ILE A 185 16.51 14.47 -3.62
CA ILE A 185 15.84 13.83 -4.77
C ILE A 185 14.48 14.52 -4.99
N PRO A 186 14.22 15.08 -6.19
CA PRO A 186 12.94 15.72 -6.47
C PRO A 186 11.76 14.74 -6.40
N GLY A 187 10.65 15.19 -5.81
CA GLY A 187 9.41 14.41 -5.77
C GLY A 187 9.38 13.30 -4.73
N VAL A 188 10.33 13.26 -3.79
CA VAL A 188 10.32 12.35 -2.63
C VAL A 188 11.09 12.98 -1.46
N SER A 189 10.70 12.65 -0.24
CA SER A 189 11.49 12.87 0.97
C SER A 189 11.69 11.55 1.71
N TYR A 190 12.62 11.50 2.67
CA TYR A 190 12.74 10.32 3.53
C TYR A 190 13.03 10.64 4.98
N ARG A 191 12.62 9.73 5.86
CA ARG A 191 12.98 9.64 7.27
C ARG A 191 13.39 8.22 7.60
N THR A 192 13.79 7.99 8.85
CA THR A 192 14.30 6.69 9.26
C THR A 192 13.76 6.28 10.61
N THR A 193 13.46 5.00 10.77
CA THR A 193 13.09 4.41 12.05
C THR A 193 13.73 3.03 12.17
N ARG A 194 13.84 2.48 13.39
CA ARG A 194 14.50 1.18 13.62
C ARG A 194 13.85 0.01 12.87
N LYS A 195 12.55 0.10 12.61
CA LYS A 195 11.74 -0.97 11.99
C LYS A 195 10.99 -0.50 10.74
N SER A 196 11.40 0.64 10.18
CA SER A 196 10.74 1.31 9.03
C SER A 196 9.24 1.58 9.15
N PHE A 197 8.64 1.50 10.34
CA PHE A 197 7.24 1.89 10.56
C PHE A 197 7.14 3.35 10.96
N MET A 198 5.96 3.94 10.76
CA MET A 198 5.62 5.25 11.31
C MET A 198 5.66 5.19 12.84
N THR A 199 6.33 6.16 13.45
CA THR A 199 6.35 6.39 14.90
C THR A 199 5.90 7.82 15.16
N ASN A 200 5.49 8.17 16.38
CA ASN A 200 5.09 9.54 16.71
C ASN A 200 6.18 10.58 16.36
N ALA A 201 7.45 10.24 16.56
CA ALA A 201 8.56 11.10 16.17
C ALA A 201 8.65 11.27 14.64
N CYS A 202 8.51 10.18 13.88
CA CYS A 202 8.49 10.23 12.41
C CYS A 202 7.25 10.98 11.88
N LEU A 203 6.11 10.89 12.58
CA LEU A 203 4.88 11.60 12.23
C LEU A 203 5.06 13.12 12.42
N LEU A 204 5.68 13.55 13.52
CA LEU A 204 6.07 14.95 13.71
C LEU A 204 7.02 15.43 12.61
N GLU A 205 8.00 14.62 12.23
CA GLU A 205 8.92 14.93 11.13
C GLU A 205 8.19 15.02 9.78
N TYR A 206 7.19 14.17 9.53
CA TYR A 206 6.35 14.21 8.34
C TYR A 206 5.58 15.53 8.21
N TYR A 207 4.98 16.02 9.30
CA TYR A 207 4.25 17.31 9.28
C TYR A 207 5.18 18.53 9.17
N ASN A 208 6.44 18.39 9.60
CA ASN A 208 7.45 19.44 9.44
C ASN A 208 8.16 19.42 8.07
N GLU A 209 8.10 18.31 7.33
CA GLU A 209 8.72 18.17 6.01
C GLU A 209 7.94 18.95 4.95
N LYS A 210 8.48 20.10 4.52
CA LYS A 210 7.80 21.00 3.58
C LYS A 210 7.53 20.41 2.20
N ARG A 211 8.29 19.39 1.78
CA ARG A 211 8.01 18.66 0.53
C ARG A 211 6.76 17.78 0.62
N ALA A 212 6.43 17.28 1.81
CA ALA A 212 5.31 16.38 2.05
C ALA A 212 4.08 17.11 2.65
N SER A 213 4.33 18.09 3.52
CA SER A 213 3.34 18.78 4.34
C SER A 213 3.54 20.30 4.29
N TRP A 214 2.55 21.01 3.77
CA TRP A 214 2.58 22.46 3.63
C TRP A 214 1.19 23.06 3.90
N ALA A 215 1.16 24.32 4.31
CA ALA A 215 -0.08 25.09 4.44
C ALA A 215 -0.67 25.39 3.06
N ASP A 216 -2.00 25.47 2.96
CA ASP A 216 -2.63 25.94 1.73
C ASP A 216 -2.13 27.34 1.35
N PRO A 217 -1.69 27.58 0.10
CA PRO A 217 -1.17 28.88 -0.33
C PRO A 217 -2.19 30.02 -0.22
N SER A 218 -3.49 29.72 -0.31
CA SER A 218 -4.57 30.71 -0.16
C SER A 218 -4.94 30.94 1.30
N GLY A 219 -4.30 30.22 2.22
CA GLY A 219 -4.47 30.32 3.65
C GLY A 219 -5.63 29.51 4.22
N GLY A 220 -6.28 28.66 3.42
CA GLY A 220 -7.36 27.79 3.86
C GLY A 220 -6.92 26.73 4.87
N THR A 221 -7.85 26.27 5.70
CA THR A 221 -7.64 25.14 6.60
C THR A 221 -7.90 23.84 5.84
N LYS A 222 -6.90 22.98 5.76
CA LYS A 222 -7.02 21.67 5.11
C LYS A 222 -7.62 20.65 6.07
N ILE A 223 -8.43 19.74 5.53
CA ILE A 223 -8.96 18.58 6.25
C ILE A 223 -8.24 17.34 5.73
N GLN A 224 -7.38 16.74 6.55
CA GLN A 224 -6.59 15.57 6.21
C GLN A 224 -7.16 14.33 6.89
N TRP A 225 -7.81 13.47 6.10
CA TRP A 225 -8.43 12.24 6.58
C TRP A 225 -7.38 11.15 6.79
N LEU A 226 -7.33 10.58 8.01
CA LEU A 226 -6.47 9.45 8.40
C LEU A 226 -7.31 8.26 8.87
N ASP A 227 -6.71 7.06 8.84
CA ASP A 227 -7.26 5.92 9.56
C ASP A 227 -7.10 6.09 11.09
N ASN A 228 -7.92 5.34 11.83
CA ASN A 228 -7.95 5.39 13.29
C ASN A 228 -7.00 4.33 13.88
N VAL A 229 -5.71 4.42 13.57
CA VAL A 229 -4.68 3.53 14.12
C VAL A 229 -3.91 4.22 15.25
N SER A 230 -3.53 3.45 16.27
CA SER A 230 -2.89 3.97 17.49
C SER A 230 -1.53 4.66 17.27
N SER A 231 -0.85 4.41 16.14
CA SER A 231 0.35 5.14 15.72
C SER A 231 0.08 6.60 15.34
N HIS A 232 -1.19 7.00 15.20
CA HIS A 232 -1.62 8.38 14.94
C HIS A 232 -1.95 9.16 16.21
N ASN A 233 -1.60 8.63 17.38
CA ASN A 233 -1.75 9.35 18.65
C ASN A 233 -0.96 10.67 18.60
N MET A 234 -1.69 11.77 18.40
CA MET A 234 -1.13 13.11 18.25
C MET A 234 -0.48 13.54 19.56
N MET A 235 0.83 13.76 19.50
CA MET A 235 1.57 14.41 20.58
C MET A 235 1.32 15.93 20.51
N PRO A 236 1.44 16.68 21.62
CA PRO A 236 1.26 18.14 21.61
C PRO A 236 2.10 18.86 20.54
N GLU A 237 3.33 18.38 20.30
CA GLU A 237 4.22 18.89 19.27
C GLU A 237 3.68 18.63 17.86
N THR A 238 3.03 17.48 17.65
CA THR A 238 2.38 17.13 16.37
C THR A 238 1.17 18.04 16.13
N GLU A 239 0.39 18.32 17.17
CA GLU A 239 -0.73 19.27 17.09
C GLU A 239 -0.24 20.69 16.76
N GLU A 240 0.89 21.12 17.32
CA GLU A 240 1.50 22.41 16.98
C GLU A 240 1.98 22.44 15.53
N ALA A 241 2.62 21.36 15.05
CA ALA A 241 3.02 21.25 13.65
C ALA A 241 1.81 21.33 12.70
N LEU A 242 0.70 20.67 13.04
CA LEU A 242 -0.58 20.73 12.30
C LEU A 242 -1.17 22.14 12.28
N LYS A 243 -1.17 22.85 13.43
CA LYS A 243 -1.60 24.26 13.51
C LYS A 243 -0.75 25.16 12.61
N ASN A 244 0.56 24.95 12.59
CA ASN A 244 1.49 25.71 11.75
C ASN A 244 1.24 25.53 10.24
N ILE A 245 0.68 24.38 9.83
CA ILE A 245 0.28 24.11 8.44
C ILE A 245 -1.23 24.21 8.21
N ARG A 246 -1.99 24.73 9.18
CA ARG A 246 -3.46 24.89 9.12
C ARG A 246 -4.17 23.63 8.64
N THR A 247 -3.89 22.53 9.30
CA THR A 247 -4.45 21.21 8.95
C THR A 247 -5.19 20.62 10.13
N GLU A 248 -6.43 20.21 9.91
CA GLU A 248 -7.23 19.41 10.85
C GLU A 248 -7.22 17.96 10.39
N VAL A 249 -7.22 17.02 11.35
CA VAL A 249 -7.07 15.59 11.07
C VAL A 249 -8.25 14.81 11.66
N PRO A 250 -9.39 14.76 10.96
CA PRO A 250 -10.47 13.86 11.33
C PRO A 250 -10.10 12.41 11.00
N TYR A 251 -10.54 11.49 11.86
CA TYR A 251 -10.37 10.06 11.66
C TYR A 251 -11.53 9.45 10.87
N LEU A 252 -11.19 8.53 9.98
CA LEU A 252 -12.15 7.66 9.31
C LEU A 252 -12.72 6.61 10.28
N PRO A 253 -13.90 6.04 10.01
CA PRO A 253 -14.48 4.98 10.83
C PRO A 253 -13.54 3.80 10.98
N THR A 254 -13.55 3.19 12.16
CA THR A 254 -12.64 2.07 12.47
C THR A 254 -12.86 0.90 11.52
N ASN A 255 -11.78 0.20 11.15
CA ASN A 255 -11.79 -0.99 10.27
C ASN A 255 -12.47 -0.78 8.90
N SER A 256 -12.59 0.45 8.41
CA SER A 256 -13.28 0.78 7.15
C SER A 256 -12.35 1.22 6.03
N THR A 257 -11.02 1.17 6.24
CA THR A 257 -10.01 1.71 5.31
C THR A 257 -10.17 1.18 3.89
N HIS A 258 -10.40 -0.13 3.77
CA HIS A 258 -10.63 -0.85 2.52
C HIS A 258 -11.78 -0.30 1.68
N LEU A 259 -12.68 0.51 2.25
CA LEU A 259 -13.80 1.15 1.54
C LEU A 259 -13.71 2.68 1.53
N THR A 260 -13.29 3.28 2.63
CA THR A 260 -13.47 4.72 2.91
C THR A 260 -12.21 5.54 2.68
N GLN A 261 -11.05 4.90 2.50
CA GLN A 261 -9.77 5.57 2.42
C GLN A 261 -9.25 5.56 0.97
N PRO A 262 -9.27 6.71 0.27
CA PRO A 262 -8.82 6.82 -1.12
C PRO A 262 -7.43 6.22 -1.38
N CYS A 263 -6.50 6.42 -0.45
CA CYS A 263 -5.15 5.88 -0.54
C CYS A 263 -5.16 4.34 -0.55
N ASP A 264 -5.74 3.71 0.46
CA ASP A 264 -5.78 2.24 0.63
C ASP A 264 -6.54 1.56 -0.52
N THR A 265 -7.78 1.99 -0.77
CA THR A 265 -8.68 1.32 -1.71
C THR A 265 -8.22 1.43 -3.16
N PHE A 266 -7.63 2.57 -3.57
CA PHE A 266 -7.41 2.86 -4.99
C PHE A 266 -5.98 3.22 -5.37
N VAL A 267 -5.34 4.09 -4.60
CA VAL A 267 -4.13 4.79 -5.06
C VAL A 267 -2.88 3.95 -4.82
N ILE A 268 -2.77 3.34 -3.65
CA ILE A 268 -1.60 2.53 -3.26
C ILE A 268 -1.40 1.36 -4.22
N SER A 269 -2.48 0.69 -4.64
CA SER A 269 -2.39 -0.41 -5.61
C SER A 269 -1.79 0.04 -6.94
N LYS A 270 -2.19 1.21 -7.46
CA LYS A 270 -1.63 1.79 -8.70
C LYS A 270 -0.16 2.16 -8.56
N ILE A 271 0.26 2.67 -7.40
CA ILE A 271 1.67 2.95 -7.14
C ILE A 271 2.46 1.63 -7.08
N LYS A 272 1.93 0.59 -6.44
CA LYS A 272 2.54 -0.76 -6.39
C LYS A 272 2.65 -1.38 -7.79
N ASP A 273 1.66 -1.22 -8.66
CA ASP A 273 1.73 -1.66 -10.06
C ASP A 273 2.91 -0.98 -10.80
N ALA A 274 2.99 0.36 -10.73
CA ALA A 274 4.05 1.13 -11.38
C ALA A 274 5.44 0.83 -10.80
N TRP A 275 5.53 0.74 -9.48
CA TRP A 275 6.73 0.31 -8.76
C TRP A 275 7.21 -1.05 -9.24
N THR A 276 6.31 -2.04 -9.30
CA THR A 276 6.62 -3.42 -9.70
C THR A 276 7.16 -3.44 -11.11
N LYS A 277 6.50 -2.78 -12.05
CA LYS A 277 6.96 -2.65 -13.44
C LYS A 277 8.38 -2.07 -13.52
N LEU A 278 8.60 -0.90 -12.90
CA LEU A 278 9.91 -0.23 -12.92
C LEU A 278 11.00 -1.05 -12.23
N TRP A 279 10.63 -1.82 -11.21
CA TRP A 279 11.55 -2.72 -10.53
C TRP A 279 11.94 -3.92 -11.39
N GLU A 280 10.98 -4.57 -12.05
CA GLU A 280 11.24 -5.67 -12.98
C GLU A 280 12.15 -5.22 -14.14
N GLU A 281 11.92 -4.03 -14.70
CA GLU A 281 12.82 -3.42 -15.70
C GLU A 281 14.25 -3.26 -15.18
N HIS A 282 14.42 -2.83 -13.92
CA HIS A 282 15.73 -2.72 -13.31
C HIS A 282 16.39 -4.09 -13.09
N LYS A 283 15.64 -5.10 -12.63
CA LYS A 283 16.16 -6.47 -12.46
C LYS A 283 16.67 -7.04 -13.78
N VAL A 284 15.92 -6.87 -14.87
CA VAL A 284 16.37 -7.28 -16.22
C VAL A 284 17.69 -6.59 -16.59
N ASN A 285 17.82 -5.29 -16.31
CA ASN A 285 19.08 -4.58 -16.57
C ASN A 285 20.26 -5.13 -15.75
N LEU A 286 20.08 -5.44 -14.47
CA LEU A 286 21.13 -6.05 -13.64
C LEU A 286 21.57 -7.41 -14.21
N ILE A 287 20.61 -8.24 -14.64
CA ILE A 287 20.89 -9.54 -15.25
C ILE A 287 21.70 -9.38 -16.54
N LEU A 288 21.29 -8.48 -17.43
CA LEU A 288 21.96 -8.23 -18.71
C LEU A 288 23.40 -7.73 -18.54
N HIS A 289 23.68 -6.99 -17.48
CA HIS A 289 25.02 -6.47 -17.16
C HIS A 289 25.82 -7.37 -16.21
N ASN A 290 25.30 -8.56 -15.88
CA ASN A 290 25.93 -9.51 -14.97
C ASN A 290 26.26 -8.90 -13.58
N GLU A 291 25.39 -8.01 -13.09
CA GLU A 291 25.50 -7.33 -11.80
C GLU A 291 24.92 -8.19 -10.68
N TRP A 292 25.69 -9.21 -10.27
CA TRP A 292 25.35 -10.12 -9.17
C TRP A 292 26.02 -9.69 -7.87
N GLN A 293 25.47 -10.14 -6.73
CA GLN A 293 26.04 -9.88 -5.41
C GLN A 293 27.15 -10.89 -5.09
N GLY A 294 28.34 -10.40 -4.74
CA GLY A 294 29.51 -11.20 -4.31
C GLY A 294 30.62 -11.34 -5.36
N ASP A 295 31.82 -11.75 -4.93
CA ASP A 295 33.03 -11.87 -5.78
C ASP A 295 33.16 -13.22 -6.50
N GLY A 296 32.16 -14.10 -6.38
CA GLY A 296 32.27 -15.46 -6.89
C GLY A 296 31.92 -15.56 -8.38
N ASP A 297 32.49 -16.59 -9.03
CA ASP A 297 32.23 -16.95 -10.43
C ASP A 297 30.73 -16.94 -10.75
N PRO A 298 30.33 -16.66 -12.02
CA PRO A 298 28.94 -16.70 -12.44
C PRO A 298 28.21 -17.96 -11.94
N GLY A 299 27.33 -17.81 -10.94
CA GLY A 299 26.57 -18.91 -10.33
C GLY A 299 26.83 -19.21 -8.85
N THR A 300 27.70 -18.48 -8.15
CA THR A 300 28.00 -18.74 -6.71
C THR A 300 27.10 -18.01 -5.71
N SER A 301 26.40 -16.96 -6.13
CA SER A 301 25.20 -16.48 -5.44
C SER A 301 24.24 -16.00 -6.53
N GLY A 302 23.06 -16.61 -6.63
CA GLY A 302 22.07 -16.28 -7.66
C GLY A 302 21.42 -14.91 -7.48
N LEU A 303 21.99 -14.03 -6.65
CA LEU A 303 21.30 -12.86 -6.14
C LEU A 303 21.76 -11.60 -6.87
N LEU A 304 20.81 -10.75 -7.22
CA LEU A 304 21.14 -9.47 -7.87
C LEU A 304 21.74 -8.48 -6.87
N LYS A 305 22.65 -7.65 -7.38
CA LYS A 305 23.28 -6.57 -6.61
C LYS A 305 22.23 -5.59 -6.06
N ASN A 306 22.34 -5.25 -4.78
CA ASN A 306 21.43 -4.29 -4.15
C ASN A 306 21.72 -2.85 -4.66
N PRO A 307 20.76 -2.15 -5.28
CA PRO A 307 20.98 -0.83 -5.86
C PRO A 307 21.00 0.30 -4.81
N GLY A 308 20.69 0.00 -3.55
CA GLY A 308 20.75 0.93 -2.43
C GLY A 308 19.53 1.87 -2.31
N LYS A 309 19.47 2.61 -1.19
CA LYS A 309 18.32 3.47 -0.83
C LYS A 309 18.06 4.61 -1.83
N THR A 310 19.12 5.18 -2.41
CA THR A 310 19.04 6.21 -3.45
C THR A 310 18.23 5.74 -4.65
N PHE A 311 18.39 4.48 -5.06
CA PHE A 311 17.61 3.91 -6.15
C PHE A 311 16.13 3.85 -5.79
N PHE A 312 15.78 3.36 -4.59
CA PHE A 312 14.38 3.25 -4.16
C PHE A 312 13.68 4.61 -4.01
N LEU A 313 14.42 5.66 -3.63
CA LEU A 313 13.90 7.03 -3.66
C LEU A 313 13.58 7.49 -5.08
N ASN A 314 14.44 7.21 -6.06
CA ASN A 314 14.14 7.52 -7.45
C ASN A 314 12.99 6.66 -8.00
N LEU A 315 12.92 5.40 -7.59
CA LEU A 315 11.87 4.46 -8.00
C LEU A 315 10.49 4.95 -7.55
N VAL A 316 10.35 5.36 -6.28
CA VAL A 316 9.07 5.84 -5.76
C VAL A 316 8.64 7.15 -6.43
N ALA A 317 9.58 8.07 -6.63
CA ALA A 317 9.30 9.36 -7.26
C ALA A 317 8.79 9.16 -8.70
N LYS A 318 9.42 8.22 -9.44
CA LYS A 318 8.98 7.83 -10.79
C LYS A 318 7.62 7.14 -10.77
N ALA A 319 7.41 6.17 -9.87
CA ALA A 319 6.13 5.45 -9.78
C ALA A 319 4.96 6.41 -9.51
N VAL A 320 5.12 7.33 -8.56
CA VAL A 320 4.11 8.37 -8.27
C VAL A 320 3.90 9.31 -9.46
N ALA A 321 4.98 9.71 -10.14
CA ALA A 321 4.87 10.54 -11.35
C ALA A 321 4.11 9.82 -12.48
N GLU A 322 4.37 8.53 -12.71
CA GLU A 322 3.63 7.72 -13.69
C GLU A 322 2.15 7.66 -13.35
N VAL A 323 1.79 7.36 -12.09
CA VAL A 323 0.37 7.26 -11.68
C VAL A 323 -0.33 8.62 -11.80
N ASN A 324 0.34 9.73 -11.48
CA ASN A 324 -0.23 11.07 -11.65
C ASN A 324 -0.51 11.44 -13.12
N GLN A 325 0.18 10.83 -14.07
CA GLN A 325 -0.08 11.01 -15.50
C GLN A 325 -1.26 10.16 -15.99
N GLN A 326 -1.66 9.13 -15.24
CA GLN A 326 -2.78 8.28 -15.61
C GLN A 326 -4.12 9.03 -15.44
N LYS A 327 -4.96 8.92 -16.47
CA LYS A 327 -6.31 9.50 -16.50
C LYS A 327 -7.34 8.40 -16.75
N THR A 328 -8.53 8.58 -16.18
CA THR A 328 -9.69 7.78 -16.56
C THR A 328 -10.04 8.04 -18.02
N LYS A 329 -10.66 7.07 -18.68
CA LYS A 329 -11.29 7.32 -19.98
C LYS A 329 -12.47 8.27 -19.79
N ALA A 330 -12.74 9.08 -20.81
CA ALA A 330 -14.00 9.81 -20.89
C ALA A 330 -15.16 8.82 -21.03
N ILE A 331 -16.34 9.20 -20.53
CA ILE A 331 -17.60 8.50 -20.77
C ILE A 331 -18.50 9.46 -21.53
N GLY A 332 -19.13 9.01 -22.62
CA GLY A 332 -19.94 9.85 -23.50
C GLY A 332 -19.12 10.84 -24.34
N LEU A 333 -19.80 11.66 -25.15
CA LEU A 333 -19.18 12.73 -25.93
C LEU A 333 -19.29 14.08 -25.22
N PRO A 334 -18.30 14.99 -25.38
CA PRO A 334 -18.37 16.33 -24.80
C PRO A 334 -19.65 17.06 -25.19
N GLY A 335 -20.42 17.52 -24.20
CA GLY A 335 -21.67 18.25 -24.39
C GLY A 335 -22.93 17.38 -24.40
N GLU A 336 -22.80 16.05 -24.35
CA GLU A 336 -23.94 15.14 -24.17
C GLU A 336 -24.31 14.95 -22.70
N GLU A 337 -25.58 14.66 -22.45
CA GLU A 337 -26.06 14.23 -21.14
C GLU A 337 -25.35 12.94 -20.72
N GLY A 338 -24.76 12.93 -19.53
CA GLY A 338 -23.94 11.81 -19.05
C GLY A 338 -22.46 11.86 -19.46
N TYR A 339 -21.99 12.94 -20.09
CA TYR A 339 -20.56 13.14 -20.33
C TYR A 339 -19.76 13.23 -19.04
N VAL A 340 -18.78 12.35 -18.87
CA VAL A 340 -17.81 12.38 -17.77
C VAL A 340 -16.42 12.62 -18.34
N PRO A 341 -15.79 13.78 -18.06
CA PRO A 341 -14.46 14.07 -18.58
C PRO A 341 -13.39 13.17 -17.95
N PRO A 342 -12.25 12.94 -18.64
CA PRO A 342 -11.09 12.29 -18.06
C PRO A 342 -10.64 13.00 -16.78
N MET A 343 -10.43 12.24 -15.71
CA MET A 343 -9.93 12.75 -14.43
C MET A 343 -8.72 11.96 -13.97
N THR A 344 -7.95 12.51 -13.02
CA THR A 344 -6.85 11.77 -12.39
C THR A 344 -7.40 10.59 -11.58
N PHE A 345 -6.58 9.56 -11.40
CA PHE A 345 -6.94 8.47 -10.48
C PHE A 345 -7.16 8.95 -9.05
N ALA A 346 -6.38 9.92 -8.58
CA ALA A 346 -6.59 10.53 -7.26
C ALA A 346 -7.96 11.21 -7.16
N ARG A 347 -8.41 11.97 -8.18
CA ARG A 347 -9.75 12.56 -8.18
C ARG A 347 -10.83 11.49 -8.10
N LYS A 348 -10.72 10.45 -8.94
CA LYS A 348 -11.66 9.34 -8.93
C LYS A 348 -11.75 8.66 -7.57
N ALA A 349 -10.60 8.41 -6.93
CA ALA A 349 -10.54 7.81 -5.60
C ALA A 349 -11.22 8.68 -4.53
N MET A 350 -10.93 10.00 -4.52
CA MET A 350 -11.58 10.93 -3.59
C MET A 350 -13.11 10.97 -3.77
N ILE A 351 -13.61 10.98 -5.02
CA ILE A 351 -15.05 10.92 -5.32
C ILE A 351 -15.65 9.61 -4.79
N MET A 352 -15.05 8.48 -5.14
CA MET A 352 -15.62 7.16 -4.84
C MET A 352 -15.60 6.81 -3.35
N CYS A 353 -14.77 7.47 -2.55
CA CYS A 353 -14.79 7.38 -1.08
C CYS A 353 -15.63 8.49 -0.42
N GLY A 354 -16.25 9.39 -1.20
CA GLY A 354 -17.11 10.46 -0.69
C GLY A 354 -16.37 11.67 -0.14
N LEU A 355 -15.05 11.77 -0.33
CA LEU A 355 -14.21 12.89 0.12
C LEU A 355 -14.06 13.99 -0.96
N SER A 356 -14.92 14.00 -1.96
CA SER A 356 -14.99 15.01 -3.02
C SER A 356 -16.39 15.12 -3.60
N LEU A 357 -16.60 16.18 -4.38
CA LEU A 357 -17.80 16.35 -5.19
C LEU A 357 -17.70 15.54 -6.48
N ASN A 358 -18.83 15.12 -7.02
CA ASN A 358 -18.91 14.48 -8.32
C ASN A 358 -18.59 15.50 -9.44
N THR A 359 -18.58 15.05 -10.69
CA THR A 359 -18.24 15.87 -11.86
C THR A 359 -19.24 16.99 -12.14
N ASP A 360 -20.47 16.88 -11.65
CA ASP A 360 -21.50 17.92 -11.67
C ASP A 360 -21.35 18.95 -10.54
N GLY A 361 -20.37 18.78 -9.65
CA GLY A 361 -20.14 19.65 -8.50
C GLY A 361 -21.08 19.36 -7.32
N ARG A 362 -21.76 18.21 -7.28
CA ARG A 362 -22.63 17.81 -6.17
C ARG A 362 -22.09 16.57 -5.50
N TRP A 363 -22.37 16.43 -4.20
CA TRP A 363 -22.15 15.20 -3.48
C TRP A 363 -23.41 14.34 -3.60
N THR A 364 -23.28 13.10 -4.04
CA THR A 364 -24.40 12.15 -4.16
C THR A 364 -23.97 10.76 -3.69
N GLU A 365 -24.90 9.97 -3.16
CA GLU A 365 -24.59 8.58 -2.74
C GLU A 365 -24.17 7.72 -3.93
N SER A 366 -24.75 7.98 -5.11
CA SER A 366 -24.42 7.28 -6.36
C SER A 366 -22.98 7.45 -6.85
N GLN A 367 -22.24 8.43 -6.31
CA GLN A 367 -20.83 8.63 -6.67
C GLN A 367 -19.89 7.64 -5.95
N LEU A 368 -20.36 7.06 -4.84
CA LEU A 368 -19.55 6.22 -3.97
C LEU A 368 -19.26 4.87 -4.65
N CYS A 369 -18.24 4.16 -4.19
CA CYS A 369 -18.03 2.78 -4.64
C CYS A 369 -19.20 1.88 -4.20
N VAL A 370 -19.48 0.82 -4.97
CA VAL A 370 -20.64 -0.06 -4.75
C VAL A 370 -20.71 -0.58 -3.31
N GLY A 371 -19.57 -0.92 -2.72
CA GLY A 371 -19.50 -1.36 -1.32
C GLY A 371 -20.05 -0.31 -0.35
N LEU A 372 -19.73 0.98 -0.55
CA LEU A 372 -20.23 2.07 0.27
C LEU A 372 -21.70 2.40 -0.02
N GLN A 373 -22.14 2.30 -1.28
CA GLN A 373 -23.55 2.50 -1.63
C GLN A 373 -24.44 1.51 -0.87
N ASN A 374 -24.05 0.23 -0.87
CA ASN A 374 -24.76 -0.84 -0.16
C ASN A 374 -24.79 -0.62 1.36
N ILE A 375 -23.79 0.06 1.92
CA ILE A 375 -23.74 0.38 3.35
C ILE A 375 -24.70 1.52 3.68
N ILE A 376 -24.90 2.49 2.79
CA ILE A 376 -25.75 3.67 3.06
C ILE A 376 -27.23 3.40 2.78
N SER A 377 -27.55 2.64 1.73
CA SER A 377 -28.91 2.19 1.42
C SER A 377 -29.53 1.43 2.59
#